data_AF-A0A7C3L772-F1
#
_entry.id   AF-A0A7C3L772-F1
#
_cell.length_a   1.000
_cell.length_b   1.000
_cell.length_c   1.000
_cell.angle_alpha   90.00
_cell.angle_beta   90.00
_cell.angle_gamma   90.00
#
_symmetry.space_group_name_H-M   'P 1'
#
loop_
_entity.id
_entity.type
_entity.pdbx_description
1 polymer ?
#
loop_
_entity_poly.entity_id
_entity_poly.type
_entity_poly.pdbx_seq_one_letter_code
_entity_poly.pdbx_strand_id
1 'polypeptide(L)'
;MKITQKIFTLILFLLLPLNASGMPGAEIGNMVISRDTTWSGRIIIKGVVVVGRGVTLSISPGSTIAFHRLDQNNDGVGDGEIRVLGRLLARGSAAKPITFCSAESNPRPRDWSYVLLFTSGQKSVIDYCRFQYAFSGLQVHFSTATVTNCFFVNNNEGLRFGRAKLKIDHNEFRDNNIGIRFTRMEGPAEIKFNNISHNHVGIFLVPSGQNIVNFFDPGHSGRPWNKGHLEIVNNNIYANDDYNLKLGAKQKWNLKISGNWWGGDELKIIRAGIFDHQRDPDLGKALITPLAAAKIIGAGIKKYAPPRP
;
A
#
# COMPACT_ATOMS: atom_id res chain seq x y z
N MET A 1 -67.56 24.88 39.83
CA MET A 1 -66.42 23.94 39.71
C MET A 1 -66.26 23.58 38.24
N LYS A 2 -65.35 24.23 37.50
CA LYS A 2 -65.02 23.91 36.10
C LYS A 2 -63.54 23.56 36.04
N ILE A 3 -63.26 22.31 35.67
CA ILE A 3 -61.93 21.71 35.58
C ILE A 3 -61.32 22.15 34.24
N THR A 4 -60.16 22.81 34.28
CA THR A 4 -59.41 23.23 33.09
C THR A 4 -58.42 22.13 32.73
N GLN A 5 -58.65 21.46 31.59
CA GLN A 5 -57.81 20.37 31.08
C GLN A 5 -56.57 20.95 30.39
N LYS A 6 -55.37 20.60 30.88
CA LYS A 6 -54.08 20.95 30.28
C LYS A 6 -53.85 20.10 29.02
N ILE A 7 -53.61 20.75 27.89
CA ILE A 7 -53.17 20.12 26.65
C ILE A 7 -51.64 19.92 26.73
N PHE A 8 -51.19 18.67 26.69
CA PHE A 8 -49.78 18.31 26.54
C PHE A 8 -49.49 18.11 25.04
N THR A 9 -48.73 19.03 24.44
CA THR A 9 -48.28 18.90 23.05
C THR A 9 -47.10 17.95 22.99
N LEU A 10 -47.31 16.75 22.44
CA LEU A 10 -46.27 15.75 22.17
C LEU A 10 -45.51 16.17 20.90
N ILE A 11 -44.27 16.64 21.05
CA ILE A 11 -43.39 16.95 19.91
C ILE A 11 -42.68 15.66 19.49
N LEU A 12 -43.10 15.11 18.35
CA LEU A 12 -42.48 13.96 17.70
C LEU A 12 -41.21 14.41 16.97
N PHE A 13 -40.03 14.04 17.48
CA PHE A 13 -38.76 14.25 16.78
C PHE A 13 -38.64 13.26 15.62
N LEU A 14 -38.90 13.72 14.40
CA LEU A 14 -38.56 13.00 13.17
C LEU A 14 -37.03 13.06 12.98
N LEU A 15 -36.35 11.94 13.22
CA LEU A 15 -34.92 11.76 12.88
C LEU A 15 -34.78 11.64 11.35
N LEU A 16 -34.57 12.78 10.68
CA LEU A 16 -34.14 12.79 9.29
C LEU A 16 -32.63 12.45 9.22
N PRO A 17 -32.20 11.62 8.25
CA PRO A 17 -30.78 11.41 7.99
C PRO A 17 -30.17 12.74 7.53
N LEU A 18 -29.12 13.16 8.25
CA LEU A 18 -28.40 14.40 7.98
C LEU A 18 -27.62 14.26 6.66
N ASN A 19 -28.25 14.61 5.54
CA ASN A 19 -27.57 14.81 4.27
C ASN A 19 -26.82 16.15 4.35
N ALA A 20 -25.57 16.10 4.81
CA ALA A 20 -24.67 17.25 4.78
C ALA A 20 -24.13 17.46 3.35
N SER A 21 -24.83 18.26 2.55
CA SER A 21 -24.27 18.87 1.35
C SER A 21 -23.39 20.07 1.74
N GLY A 22 -22.10 19.99 1.42
CA GLY A 22 -21.15 21.12 1.42
C GLY A 22 -20.54 21.50 2.78
N MET A 23 -19.78 20.61 3.41
CA MET A 23 -18.89 20.96 4.53
C MET A 23 -17.45 21.16 4.04
N PRO A 24 -16.67 22.10 4.61
CA PRO A 24 -15.22 21.96 4.67
C PRO A 24 -14.90 20.58 5.22
N GLY A 25 -13.94 19.87 4.61
CA GLY A 25 -13.70 18.46 4.92
C GLY A 25 -13.58 18.20 6.43
N ALA A 26 -14.22 17.14 6.92
CA ALA A 26 -14.23 16.84 8.34
C ALA A 26 -12.80 16.73 8.87
N GLU A 27 -12.45 17.58 9.84
CA GLU A 27 -11.14 17.56 10.47
C GLU A 27 -11.12 16.53 11.60
N ILE A 28 -10.13 15.64 11.57
CA ILE A 28 -9.96 14.56 12.52
C ILE A 28 -8.55 14.67 13.12
N GLY A 29 -8.47 14.95 14.42
CA GLY A 29 -7.24 14.86 15.19
C GLY A 29 -6.95 13.41 15.62
N ASN A 30 -6.29 13.24 16.76
CA ASN A 30 -6.07 11.93 17.35
C ASN A 30 -7.40 11.27 17.74
N MET A 31 -7.68 10.07 17.23
CA MET A 31 -8.89 9.33 17.62
C MET A 31 -8.79 7.81 17.43
N VAL A 32 -9.72 7.10 18.08
CA VAL A 32 -9.95 5.66 17.90
C VAL A 32 -11.36 5.45 17.32
N ILE A 33 -11.43 4.75 16.19
CA ILE A 33 -12.67 4.23 15.62
C ILE A 33 -13.00 2.92 16.32
N SER A 34 -13.97 2.96 17.24
CA SER A 34 -14.35 1.84 18.12
C SER A 34 -15.54 1.01 17.64
N ARG A 35 -16.19 1.43 16.54
CA ARG A 35 -17.30 0.73 15.89
C ARG A 35 -17.21 0.90 14.39
N ASP A 36 -17.82 -0.02 13.65
CA ASP A 36 -17.85 0.03 12.19
C ASP A 36 -18.28 1.41 11.71
N THR A 37 -17.45 1.99 10.84
CA THR A 37 -17.57 3.38 10.42
C THR A 37 -17.36 3.48 8.92
N THR A 38 -18.17 4.31 8.27
CA THR A 38 -18.01 4.65 6.86
C THR A 38 -17.60 6.10 6.72
N TRP A 39 -16.55 6.33 5.94
CA TRP A 39 -16.05 7.64 5.56
C TRP A 39 -16.41 7.95 4.10
N SER A 40 -16.79 9.19 3.84
CA SER A 40 -17.09 9.70 2.51
C SER A 40 -16.68 11.16 2.36
N GLY A 41 -16.45 11.60 1.13
CA GLY A 41 -16.10 12.99 0.83
C GLY A 41 -14.65 13.34 1.17
N ARG A 42 -14.41 14.58 1.60
CA ARG A 42 -13.07 15.04 2.00
C ARG A 42 -12.93 14.97 3.52
N ILE A 43 -11.87 14.31 3.98
CA ILE A 43 -11.51 14.19 5.39
C ILE A 43 -10.08 14.69 5.55
N ILE A 44 -9.85 15.53 6.55
CA ILE A 44 -8.55 16.11 6.85
C ILE A 44 -8.04 15.52 8.16
N ILE A 45 -6.92 14.80 8.12
CA ILE A 45 -6.27 14.19 9.27
C ILE A 45 -5.20 15.14 9.83
N LYS A 46 -5.32 15.49 11.10
CA LYS A 46 -4.39 16.31 11.90
C LYS A 46 -3.86 15.51 13.11
N GLY A 47 -3.44 14.26 12.87
CA GLY A 47 -2.95 13.37 13.91
C GLY A 47 -3.01 11.89 13.53
N VAL A 48 -3.22 11.03 14.53
CA VAL A 48 -3.25 9.57 14.39
C VAL A 48 -4.68 9.05 14.55
N VAL A 49 -5.17 8.33 13.54
CA VAL A 49 -6.44 7.62 13.60
C VAL A 49 -6.21 6.12 13.75
N VAL A 50 -6.77 5.52 14.78
CA VAL A 50 -6.67 4.07 15.02
C VAL A 50 -8.01 3.39 14.72
N VAL A 51 -8.04 2.45 13.78
CA VAL A 51 -9.17 1.54 13.60
C VAL A 51 -9.02 0.37 14.58
N GLY A 52 -9.93 0.28 15.55
CA GLY A 52 -9.87 -0.72 16.62
C GLY A 52 -9.92 -2.17 16.13
N ARG A 53 -9.48 -3.11 16.98
CA ARG A 53 -9.58 -4.55 16.68
C ARG A 53 -11.05 -4.94 16.50
N GLY A 54 -11.34 -5.79 15.52
CA GLY A 54 -12.70 -6.23 15.22
C GLY A 54 -13.58 -5.17 14.54
N VAL A 55 -13.07 -3.96 14.31
CA VAL A 55 -13.79 -2.85 13.68
C VAL A 55 -13.43 -2.74 12.21
N THR A 56 -14.40 -2.42 11.36
CA THR A 56 -14.18 -2.09 9.94
C THR A 56 -14.28 -0.58 9.72
N LEU A 57 -13.23 0.00 9.12
CA LEU A 57 -13.30 1.29 8.44
C LEU A 57 -13.57 1.06 6.95
N SER A 58 -14.70 1.57 6.46
CA SER A 58 -15.03 1.60 5.04
C SER A 58 -14.86 3.01 4.48
N ILE A 59 -14.26 3.15 3.30
CA ILE A 59 -14.11 4.45 2.63
C ILE A 59 -14.80 4.38 1.27
N SER A 60 -15.74 5.29 1.05
CA SER A 60 -16.57 5.34 -0.15
C SER A 60 -15.77 5.79 -1.38
N PRO A 61 -16.09 5.31 -2.60
CA PRO A 61 -15.47 5.78 -3.85
C PRO A 61 -15.47 7.30 -4.00
N GLY A 62 -14.38 7.86 -4.55
CA GLY A 62 -14.22 9.30 -4.77
C GLY A 62 -13.86 10.11 -3.53
N SER A 63 -13.68 9.47 -2.37
CA SER A 63 -13.27 10.16 -1.16
C SER A 63 -11.81 10.60 -1.22
N THR A 64 -11.50 11.71 -0.54
CA THR A 64 -10.13 12.21 -0.34
C THR A 64 -9.81 12.25 1.14
N ILE A 65 -8.77 11.54 1.54
CA ILE A 65 -8.20 11.53 2.88
C ILE A 65 -6.89 12.31 2.82
N ALA A 66 -6.92 13.55 3.30
CA ALA A 66 -5.79 14.47 3.24
C ALA A 66 -5.13 14.59 4.60
N PHE A 67 -3.81 14.48 4.68
CA PHE A 67 -3.05 14.57 5.92
C PHE A 67 -2.35 15.93 6.00
N HIS A 68 -2.60 16.69 7.07
CA HIS A 68 -1.78 17.87 7.36
C HIS A 68 -0.39 17.45 7.83
N ARG A 69 0.62 18.19 7.37
CA ARG A 69 1.99 17.94 7.79
C ARG A 69 2.21 18.49 9.20
N LEU A 70 2.28 17.59 10.17
CA LEU A 70 2.71 17.85 11.54
C LEU A 70 4.00 17.07 11.77
N ASP A 71 5.06 17.68 12.29
CA ASP A 71 6.37 17.03 12.49
C ASP A 71 6.85 17.39 13.90
N GLN A 72 6.21 16.78 14.90
CA GLN A 72 6.36 17.13 16.31
C GLN A 72 7.69 16.64 16.87
N ASN A 73 8.26 15.59 16.29
CA ASN A 73 9.54 15.01 16.69
C ASN A 73 10.74 15.55 15.88
N ASN A 74 10.49 16.39 14.87
CA ASN A 74 11.49 17.04 14.01
C ASN A 74 12.42 16.04 13.29
N ASP A 75 11.88 14.89 12.87
CA ASP A 75 12.62 13.87 12.10
C ASP A 75 12.51 14.08 10.57
N GLY A 76 11.74 15.09 10.16
CA GLY A 76 11.50 15.44 8.76
C GLY A 76 10.35 14.65 8.11
N VAL A 77 9.63 13.80 8.86
CA VAL A 77 8.43 13.08 8.43
C VAL A 77 7.19 13.69 9.08
N GLY A 78 6.08 13.75 8.35
CA GLY A 78 4.80 14.11 8.94
C GLY A 78 4.21 12.98 9.80
N ASP A 79 3.66 13.29 10.96
CA ASP A 79 3.11 12.38 11.96
C ASP A 79 1.71 11.84 11.62
N GLY A 80 1.09 12.36 10.55
CA GLY A 80 -0.25 11.94 10.12
C GLY A 80 -0.30 10.45 9.75
N GLU A 81 -1.12 9.67 10.46
CA GLU A 81 -1.17 8.21 10.32
C GLU A 81 -2.61 7.69 10.41
N ILE A 82 -2.92 6.64 9.61
CA ILE A 82 -4.05 5.74 9.89
C ILE A 82 -3.50 4.37 10.27
N ARG A 83 -3.72 3.95 11.52
CA ARG A 83 -3.36 2.63 12.03
C ARG A 83 -4.56 1.71 12.07
N VAL A 84 -4.53 0.64 11.29
CA VAL A 84 -5.63 -0.31 11.16
C VAL A 84 -5.30 -1.59 11.92
N LEU A 85 -5.85 -1.73 13.13
CA LEU A 85 -5.81 -2.96 13.93
C LEU A 85 -7.01 -3.88 13.66
N GLY A 86 -8.09 -3.33 13.10
CA GLY A 86 -9.23 -4.06 12.56
C GLY A 86 -9.12 -4.25 11.05
N ARG A 87 -10.15 -3.89 10.29
CA ARG A 87 -10.21 -4.06 8.82
C ARG A 87 -10.34 -2.74 8.09
N LEU A 88 -9.64 -2.61 6.96
CA LEU A 88 -9.82 -1.50 6.01
C LEU A 88 -10.51 -2.00 4.73
N LEU A 89 -11.62 -1.37 4.38
CA LEU A 89 -12.29 -1.53 3.10
C LEU A 89 -12.25 -0.19 2.32
N ALA A 90 -11.17 0.02 1.58
CA ALA A 90 -11.02 1.17 0.68
C ALA A 90 -11.22 0.68 -0.76
N ARG A 91 -12.45 0.80 -1.27
CA ARG A 91 -12.83 0.30 -2.60
C ARG A 91 -13.30 1.47 -3.45
N GLY A 92 -12.38 2.09 -4.16
CA GLY A 92 -12.69 3.05 -5.20
C GLY A 92 -13.23 2.39 -6.47
N SER A 93 -13.29 3.18 -7.53
CA SER A 93 -13.50 2.68 -8.89
C SER A 93 -12.56 3.40 -9.86
N ALA A 94 -12.44 2.90 -11.09
CA ALA A 94 -11.67 3.57 -12.13
C ALA A 94 -12.12 5.03 -12.35
N ALA A 95 -13.43 5.29 -12.26
CA ALA A 95 -14.00 6.63 -12.41
C ALA A 95 -13.93 7.49 -11.13
N LYS A 96 -13.90 6.86 -9.96
CA LYS A 96 -13.91 7.54 -8.65
C LYS A 96 -12.91 6.87 -7.71
N PRO A 97 -11.60 7.03 -7.94
CA PRO A 97 -10.59 6.48 -7.06
C PRO A 97 -10.64 7.15 -5.68
N ILE A 98 -10.23 6.43 -4.64
CA ILE A 98 -10.04 6.99 -3.30
C ILE A 98 -8.63 7.57 -3.23
N THR A 99 -8.46 8.79 -2.76
CA THR A 99 -7.13 9.45 -2.70
C THR A 99 -6.68 9.64 -1.25
N PHE A 100 -5.47 9.19 -0.94
CA PHE A 100 -4.72 9.48 0.28
C PHE A 100 -3.55 10.41 -0.08
N CYS A 101 -3.52 11.62 0.47
CA CYS A 101 -2.54 12.63 0.06
C CYS A 101 -2.14 13.63 1.17
N SER A 102 -1.10 14.42 0.92
CA SER A 102 -0.83 15.64 1.68
C SER A 102 -1.99 16.66 1.56
N ALA A 103 -2.27 17.39 2.64
CA ALA A 103 -3.19 18.51 2.69
C ALA A 103 -2.49 19.87 2.45
N GLU A 104 -1.16 19.87 2.32
CA GLU A 104 -0.35 21.08 2.17
C GLU A 104 -0.50 21.69 0.76
N SER A 105 -0.28 23.01 0.67
CA SER A 105 -0.36 23.75 -0.60
C SER A 105 0.75 23.42 -1.58
N ASN A 106 1.93 23.05 -1.07
CA ASN A 106 3.07 22.56 -1.84
C ASN A 106 3.45 21.15 -1.39
N PRO A 107 2.72 20.12 -1.85
CA PRO A 107 2.86 18.77 -1.33
C PRO A 107 4.19 18.14 -1.76
N ARG A 108 4.84 17.42 -0.84
CA ARG A 108 6.11 16.75 -1.07
C ARG A 108 6.14 15.37 -0.38
N PRO A 109 6.99 14.43 -0.84
CA PRO A 109 7.19 13.17 -0.14
C PRO A 109 7.49 13.39 1.35
N ARG A 110 7.01 12.49 2.21
CA ARG A 110 7.15 12.56 3.68
C ARG A 110 6.28 13.62 4.37
N ASP A 111 5.29 14.20 3.71
CA ASP A 111 4.33 15.12 4.36
C ASP A 111 3.42 14.43 5.38
N TRP A 112 3.31 13.11 5.29
CA TRP A 112 2.57 12.27 6.25
C TRP A 112 3.22 10.90 6.35
N SER A 113 2.91 10.17 7.41
CA SER A 113 3.61 8.93 7.75
C SER A 113 3.19 7.80 6.83
N TYR A 114 2.02 7.22 7.08
CA TYR A 114 1.54 6.05 6.35
C TYR A 114 0.10 5.65 6.71
N VAL A 115 -0.51 4.84 5.85
CA VAL A 115 -1.62 3.95 6.22
C VAL A 115 -1.01 2.61 6.60
N LEU A 116 -1.17 2.17 7.84
CA LEU A 116 -0.59 0.93 8.35
C LEU A 116 -1.66 -0.10 8.66
N LEU A 117 -1.60 -1.25 7.99
CA LEU A 117 -2.32 -2.45 8.41
C LEU A 117 -1.44 -3.26 9.36
N PHE A 118 -1.88 -3.42 10.61
CA PHE A 118 -1.09 -4.06 11.65
C PHE A 118 -1.91 -5.03 12.49
N THR A 119 -1.63 -6.33 12.38
CA THR A 119 -2.35 -7.39 13.12
C THR A 119 -3.88 -7.32 12.93
N SER A 120 -4.31 -7.04 11.70
CA SER A 120 -5.70 -6.70 11.33
C SER A 120 -6.74 -7.77 11.68
N GLY A 121 -6.32 -9.03 11.84
CA GLY A 121 -7.19 -10.20 12.12
C GLY A 121 -8.11 -10.61 10.95
N GLN A 122 -8.49 -9.66 10.08
CA GLN A 122 -9.30 -9.84 8.90
C GLN A 122 -8.59 -9.33 7.64
N LYS A 123 -9.02 -9.84 6.48
CA LYS A 123 -8.50 -9.42 5.17
C LYS A 123 -8.98 -7.99 4.84
N SER A 124 -8.03 -7.09 4.65
CA SER A 124 -8.31 -5.73 4.14
C SER A 124 -8.33 -5.71 2.61
N VAL A 125 -9.11 -4.79 2.04
CA VAL A 125 -9.23 -4.60 0.59
C VAL A 125 -8.93 -3.16 0.25
N ILE A 126 -7.91 -2.96 -0.58
CA ILE A 126 -7.47 -1.67 -1.09
C ILE A 126 -7.52 -1.80 -2.61
N ASP A 127 -8.52 -1.17 -3.21
CA ASP A 127 -8.81 -1.31 -4.63
C ASP A 127 -9.13 0.07 -5.21
N TYR A 128 -8.55 0.43 -6.35
CA TYR A 128 -8.71 1.76 -6.97
C TYR A 128 -8.41 2.91 -6.00
N CYS A 129 -7.28 2.82 -5.31
CA CYS A 129 -6.80 3.85 -4.39
C CYS A 129 -5.55 4.54 -4.96
N ARG A 130 -5.36 5.82 -4.62
CA ARG A 130 -4.16 6.59 -4.93
C ARG A 130 -3.48 7.01 -3.62
N PHE A 131 -2.18 6.73 -3.50
CA PHE A 131 -1.36 7.12 -2.36
C PHE A 131 -0.24 8.05 -2.84
N GLN A 132 -0.19 9.25 -2.29
CA GLN A 132 0.79 10.25 -2.73
C GLN A 132 1.36 11.08 -1.58
N TYR A 133 2.63 11.48 -1.73
CA TYR A 133 3.35 12.39 -0.83
C TYR A 133 3.59 11.83 0.58
N ALA A 134 3.48 10.52 0.76
CA ALA A 134 3.72 9.84 2.03
C ALA A 134 5.21 9.60 2.28
N PHE A 135 5.58 9.33 3.53
CA PHE A 135 6.80 8.60 3.83
C PHE A 135 6.68 7.15 3.37
N SER A 136 5.55 6.50 3.65
CA SER A 136 5.21 5.20 3.06
C SER A 136 3.71 5.19 2.72
N GLY A 137 3.33 5.03 1.45
CA GLY A 137 1.92 5.14 1.04
C GLY A 137 1.03 4.14 1.77
N LEU A 138 1.42 2.87 1.73
CA LEU A 138 0.77 1.78 2.47
C LEU A 138 1.82 0.89 3.12
N GLN A 139 1.60 0.57 4.40
CA GLN A 139 2.35 -0.43 5.14
C GLN A 139 1.49 -1.64 5.49
N VAL A 140 2.00 -2.86 5.29
CA VAL A 140 1.28 -4.10 5.65
C VAL A 140 2.17 -5.03 6.46
N HIS A 141 1.81 -5.21 7.74
CA HIS A 141 2.56 -6.05 8.67
C HIS A 141 1.61 -6.93 9.50
N PHE A 142 1.97 -8.21 9.66
CA PHE A 142 1.21 -9.25 10.35
C PHE A 142 -0.26 -9.33 9.92
N SER A 143 -0.53 -9.11 8.63
CA SER A 143 -1.87 -8.89 8.10
C SER A 143 -2.09 -9.57 6.75
N THR A 144 -3.36 -9.73 6.36
CA THR A 144 -3.75 -10.20 5.02
C THR A 144 -4.42 -9.06 4.26
N ALA A 145 -4.01 -8.81 3.01
CA ALA A 145 -4.66 -7.79 2.18
C ALA A 145 -4.62 -8.10 0.68
N THR A 146 -5.53 -7.47 -0.06
CA THR A 146 -5.45 -7.32 -1.51
C THR A 146 -5.25 -5.84 -1.84
N VAL A 147 -4.21 -5.55 -2.61
CA VAL A 147 -3.86 -4.23 -3.12
C VAL A 147 -3.94 -4.31 -4.64
N THR A 148 -5.00 -3.75 -5.21
CA THR A 148 -5.30 -3.86 -6.65
C THR A 148 -5.67 -2.54 -7.29
N ASN A 149 -5.30 -2.34 -8.55
CA ASN A 149 -5.66 -1.13 -9.30
C ASN A 149 -5.28 0.18 -8.58
N CYS A 150 -4.23 0.16 -7.77
CA CYS A 150 -3.80 1.32 -7.00
C CYS A 150 -2.66 2.07 -7.69
N PHE A 151 -2.58 3.37 -7.41
CA PHE A 151 -1.48 4.22 -7.86
C PHE A 151 -0.67 4.73 -6.66
N PHE A 152 0.59 4.34 -6.59
CA PHE A 152 1.55 4.83 -5.59
C PHE A 152 2.54 5.78 -6.27
N VAL A 153 2.49 7.07 -5.93
CA VAL A 153 3.25 8.11 -6.62
C VAL A 153 3.80 9.20 -5.71
N ASN A 154 5.03 9.67 -5.96
CA ASN A 154 5.67 10.73 -5.17
C ASN A 154 5.73 10.40 -3.67
N ASN A 155 5.96 9.14 -3.31
CA ASN A 155 6.19 8.72 -1.92
C ASN A 155 7.67 8.41 -1.69
N ASN A 156 8.13 8.44 -0.44
CA ASN A 156 9.44 7.86 -0.14
C ASN A 156 9.41 6.32 -0.30
N GLU A 157 8.36 5.65 0.17
CA GLU A 157 8.07 4.25 -0.16
C GLU A 157 6.63 4.17 -0.71
N GLY A 158 6.40 3.52 -1.85
CA GLY A 158 5.05 3.31 -2.36
C GLY A 158 4.29 2.32 -1.49
N LEU A 159 4.75 1.08 -1.47
CA LEU A 159 4.22 0.00 -0.64
C LEU A 159 5.35 -0.68 0.12
N ARG A 160 5.27 -0.65 1.46
CA ARG A 160 6.14 -1.44 2.34
C ARG A 160 5.37 -2.55 2.99
N PHE A 161 5.95 -3.74 3.05
CA PHE A 161 5.35 -4.83 3.80
C PHE A 161 6.41 -5.73 4.40
N GLY A 162 6.00 -6.53 5.38
CA GLY A 162 6.85 -7.58 5.91
C GLY A 162 6.08 -8.87 6.08
N ARG A 163 6.01 -9.42 7.30
CA ARG A 163 5.23 -10.63 7.55
C ARG A 163 3.77 -10.46 7.11
N ALA A 164 3.36 -10.93 5.95
CA ALA A 164 2.02 -10.68 5.42
C ALA A 164 1.58 -11.75 4.40
N LYS A 165 0.25 -11.87 4.20
CA LYS A 165 -0.32 -12.54 3.03
C LYS A 165 -0.87 -11.48 2.08
N LEU A 166 -0.19 -11.22 0.98
CA LEU A 166 -0.46 -10.03 0.16
C LEU A 166 -0.60 -10.38 -1.32
N LYS A 167 -1.69 -9.89 -1.93
CA LYS A 167 -1.83 -9.85 -3.38
C LYS A 167 -1.62 -8.40 -3.83
N ILE A 168 -0.62 -8.17 -4.67
CA ILE A 168 -0.23 -6.89 -5.27
C ILE A 168 -0.39 -7.05 -6.78
N ASP A 169 -1.55 -6.64 -7.29
CA ASP A 169 -1.97 -7.00 -8.65
C ASP A 169 -2.53 -5.79 -9.41
N HIS A 170 -2.08 -5.56 -10.65
CA HIS A 170 -2.58 -4.45 -11.49
C HIS A 170 -2.38 -3.05 -10.88
N ASN A 171 -1.25 -2.79 -10.20
CA ASN A 171 -0.95 -1.47 -9.64
C ASN A 171 0.07 -0.70 -10.48
N GLU A 172 0.15 0.60 -10.24
CA GLU A 172 1.19 1.48 -10.76
C GLU A 172 2.03 2.05 -9.61
N PHE A 173 3.35 1.90 -9.71
CA PHE A 173 4.34 2.44 -8.79
C PHE A 173 5.29 3.33 -9.57
N ARG A 174 5.21 4.65 -9.34
CA ARG A 174 5.92 5.64 -10.14
C ARG A 174 6.46 6.79 -9.31
N ASP A 175 7.62 7.32 -9.65
CA ASP A 175 8.16 8.54 -9.03
C ASP A 175 8.28 8.42 -7.48
N ASN A 176 8.51 7.20 -6.98
CA ASN A 176 8.79 6.97 -5.56
C ASN A 176 10.30 6.77 -5.34
N ASN A 177 10.81 7.03 -4.14
CA ASN A 177 12.18 6.61 -3.81
C ASN A 177 12.29 5.07 -3.82
N ILE A 178 11.34 4.36 -3.21
CA ILE A 178 11.19 2.90 -3.38
C ILE A 178 9.77 2.58 -3.83
N GLY A 179 9.59 1.90 -4.96
CA GLY A 179 8.27 1.48 -5.43
C GLY A 179 7.64 0.46 -4.48
N ILE A 180 8.25 -0.72 -4.38
CA ILE A 180 7.83 -1.80 -3.49
C ILE A 180 8.99 -2.22 -2.59
N ARG A 181 8.78 -2.21 -1.27
CA ARG A 181 9.75 -2.69 -0.28
C ARG A 181 9.21 -3.88 0.51
N PHE A 182 9.76 -5.07 0.26
CA PHE A 182 9.43 -6.26 1.03
C PHE A 182 10.50 -6.49 2.12
N THR A 183 10.23 -5.99 3.32
CA THR A 183 11.06 -6.19 4.51
C THR A 183 10.77 -7.53 5.18
N ARG A 184 11.72 -8.10 5.93
CA ARG A 184 11.63 -9.45 6.54
C ARG A 184 11.53 -10.62 5.56
N MET A 185 10.85 -10.43 4.42
CA MET A 185 10.52 -11.47 3.44
C MET A 185 9.77 -12.65 4.06
N GLU A 186 8.75 -12.38 4.88
CA GLU A 186 7.97 -13.41 5.57
C GLU A 186 6.52 -13.46 5.05
N GLY A 187 6.00 -14.65 4.78
CA GLY A 187 4.61 -14.85 4.33
C GLY A 187 4.40 -14.77 2.81
N PRO A 188 3.29 -15.34 2.30
CA PRO A 188 3.04 -15.45 0.87
C PRO A 188 2.73 -14.09 0.23
N ALA A 189 3.46 -13.72 -0.81
CA ALA A 189 3.20 -12.52 -1.60
C ALA A 189 3.14 -12.81 -3.10
N GLU A 190 2.11 -12.27 -3.76
CA GLU A 190 1.94 -12.32 -5.21
C GLU A 190 2.04 -10.91 -5.78
N ILE A 191 3.11 -10.62 -6.53
CA ILE A 191 3.37 -9.36 -7.22
C ILE A 191 3.21 -9.62 -8.72
N LYS A 192 2.05 -9.30 -9.27
CA LYS A 192 1.69 -9.65 -10.66
C LYS A 192 1.07 -8.48 -11.41
N PHE A 193 1.33 -8.40 -12.72
CA PHE A 193 0.67 -7.43 -13.60
C PHE A 193 0.81 -5.97 -13.13
N ASN A 194 1.89 -5.60 -12.45
CA ASN A 194 2.14 -4.23 -12.02
C ASN A 194 3.00 -3.46 -13.04
N ASN A 195 2.86 -2.14 -13.07
CA ASN A 195 3.76 -1.21 -13.75
C ASN A 195 4.64 -0.51 -12.70
N ILE A 196 5.94 -0.78 -12.69
CA ILE A 196 6.90 -0.32 -11.68
C ILE A 196 8.02 0.42 -12.41
N SER A 197 7.94 1.76 -12.44
CA SER A 197 8.83 2.56 -13.28
C SER A 197 9.13 3.93 -12.71
N HIS A 198 10.27 4.54 -13.06
CA HIS A 198 10.64 5.88 -12.60
C HIS A 198 10.71 6.00 -11.08
N ASN A 199 10.95 4.90 -10.38
CA ASN A 199 11.31 4.95 -8.97
C ASN A 199 12.83 4.98 -8.84
N HIS A 200 13.37 5.42 -7.69
CA HIS A 200 14.80 5.29 -7.47
C HIS A 200 15.19 3.81 -7.40
N VAL A 201 14.47 3.03 -6.59
CA VAL A 201 14.46 1.56 -6.65
C VAL A 201 13.06 1.03 -6.94
N GLY A 202 12.91 0.19 -7.96
CA GLY A 202 11.63 -0.41 -8.33
C GLY A 202 11.11 -1.38 -7.26
N ILE A 203 11.83 -2.48 -7.05
CA ILE A 203 11.53 -3.48 -6.03
C ILE A 203 12.76 -3.68 -5.14
N PHE A 204 12.59 -3.53 -3.83
CA PHE A 204 13.64 -3.76 -2.84
C PHE A 204 13.27 -4.88 -1.86
N LEU A 205 14.02 -5.97 -1.89
CA LEU A 205 13.78 -7.18 -1.09
C LEU A 205 14.79 -7.26 0.05
N VAL A 206 14.32 -7.15 1.30
CA VAL A 206 15.19 -7.04 2.48
C VAL A 206 14.79 -8.11 3.50
N PRO A 207 15.61 -9.13 3.77
CA PRO A 207 15.31 -10.16 4.76
C PRO A 207 15.33 -9.60 6.19
N SER A 208 14.87 -10.40 7.16
CA SER A 208 14.92 -10.00 8.58
C SER A 208 16.35 -10.14 9.13
N GLY A 209 16.76 -9.21 9.99
CA GLY A 209 18.00 -9.32 10.76
C GLY A 209 17.83 -9.96 12.14
N GLN A 210 16.59 -10.26 12.54
CA GLN A 210 16.22 -10.80 13.85
C GLN A 210 15.84 -12.27 13.71
N ASN A 211 16.54 -13.14 14.46
CA ASN A 211 16.50 -14.61 14.48
C ASN A 211 17.44 -15.28 13.45
N ILE A 212 18.73 -15.31 13.81
CA ILE A 212 19.81 -16.08 13.16
C ILE A 212 19.72 -17.60 13.48
N VAL A 213 18.81 -18.00 14.39
CA VAL A 213 18.49 -19.42 14.56
C VAL A 213 17.48 -19.81 13.49
N ASN A 214 18.02 -20.29 12.38
CA ASN A 214 17.32 -20.66 11.17
C ASN A 214 16.36 -21.87 11.39
N PHE A 215 15.12 -21.62 11.84
CA PHE A 215 14.03 -22.60 11.64
C PHE A 215 13.65 -22.71 10.14
N PHE A 216 14.02 -21.69 9.37
CA PHE A 216 13.96 -21.64 7.92
C PHE A 216 15.35 -21.25 7.42
N ASP A 217 16.35 -22.12 7.57
CA ASP A 217 17.53 -22.06 6.69
C ASP A 217 16.99 -22.63 5.38
N PRO A 218 16.63 -21.83 4.37
CA PRO A 218 16.44 -22.44 3.08
C PRO A 218 17.84 -22.84 2.66
N GLY A 219 18.14 -24.11 2.91
CA GLY A 219 19.50 -24.61 2.84
C GLY A 219 20.17 -24.06 1.59
N HIS A 220 21.45 -23.74 1.72
CA HIS A 220 22.36 -23.26 0.68
C HIS A 220 22.44 -24.19 -0.56
N SER A 221 21.53 -25.16 -0.68
CA SER A 221 21.15 -26.12 -1.74
C SER A 221 21.02 -25.56 -3.17
N GLY A 222 21.29 -24.27 -3.41
CA GLY A 222 21.21 -23.65 -4.74
C GLY A 222 19.78 -23.48 -5.30
N ARG A 223 18.75 -24.04 -4.65
CA ARG A 223 17.35 -23.93 -5.07
C ARG A 223 16.76 -22.55 -4.75
N PRO A 224 15.88 -21.99 -5.61
CA PRO A 224 15.24 -20.72 -5.31
C PRO A 224 14.33 -20.81 -4.07
N TRP A 225 14.49 -19.88 -3.13
CA TRP A 225 13.74 -19.90 -1.87
C TRP A 225 12.24 -19.61 -2.06
N ASN A 226 11.91 -18.78 -3.03
CA ASN A 226 10.59 -18.16 -3.12
C ASN A 226 9.46 -19.04 -3.68
N LYS A 227 9.71 -20.33 -3.96
CA LYS A 227 8.67 -21.22 -4.51
C LYS A 227 7.54 -21.40 -3.49
N GLY A 228 6.32 -20.95 -3.83
CA GLY A 228 5.15 -20.99 -2.94
C GLY A 228 5.11 -19.88 -1.87
N HIS A 229 6.11 -19.01 -1.83
CA HIS A 229 6.25 -17.94 -0.83
C HIS A 229 6.27 -16.54 -1.45
N LEU A 230 6.88 -16.35 -2.61
CA LEU A 230 6.92 -15.06 -3.29
C LEU A 230 6.92 -15.26 -4.80
N GLU A 231 5.88 -14.75 -5.45
CA GLU A 231 5.78 -14.72 -6.90
C GLU A 231 5.93 -13.29 -7.39
N ILE A 232 6.94 -13.04 -8.21
CA ILE A 232 7.13 -11.77 -8.91
C ILE A 232 7.18 -12.11 -10.39
N VAL A 233 6.04 -12.05 -11.07
CA VAL A 233 5.88 -12.51 -12.45
C VAL A 233 4.91 -11.61 -13.21
N ASN A 234 5.05 -11.52 -14.53
CA ASN A 234 4.16 -10.75 -15.41
C ASN A 234 4.08 -9.26 -15.04
N ASN A 235 5.15 -8.66 -14.52
CA ASN A 235 5.23 -7.22 -14.27
C ASN A 235 6.03 -6.51 -15.36
N ASN A 236 5.76 -5.20 -15.51
CA ASN A 236 6.63 -4.28 -16.23
C ASN A 236 7.51 -3.54 -15.21
N ILE A 237 8.82 -3.79 -15.20
CA ILE A 237 9.77 -3.22 -14.23
C ILE A 237 10.91 -2.54 -15.01
N TYR A 238 10.83 -1.22 -15.21
CA TYR A 238 11.71 -0.51 -16.15
C TYR A 238 11.91 0.94 -15.78
N ALA A 239 12.96 1.57 -16.30
CA ALA A 239 13.25 2.99 -16.12
C ALA A 239 13.26 3.44 -14.64
N ASN A 240 13.63 2.55 -13.71
CA ASN A 240 13.99 2.94 -12.35
C ASN A 240 15.47 3.34 -12.35
N ASP A 241 15.85 4.37 -11.59
CA ASP A 241 17.13 5.07 -11.82
C ASP A 241 18.36 4.40 -11.18
N ASP A 242 18.26 3.82 -9.97
CA ASP A 242 19.33 3.05 -9.31
C ASP A 242 19.20 1.58 -9.71
N TYR A 243 18.06 0.95 -9.36
CA TYR A 243 17.79 -0.45 -9.71
C TYR A 243 16.32 -0.73 -9.96
N ASN A 244 16.03 -1.53 -10.99
CA ASN A 244 14.73 -2.18 -11.16
C ASN A 244 14.46 -3.20 -10.04
N LEU A 245 15.49 -3.94 -9.63
CA LEU A 245 15.43 -4.90 -8.53
C LEU A 245 16.70 -4.79 -7.67
N LYS A 246 16.51 -4.67 -6.36
CA LYS A 246 17.59 -4.64 -5.37
C LYS A 246 17.40 -5.73 -4.33
N LEU A 247 18.43 -6.53 -4.10
CA LEU A 247 18.51 -7.46 -2.98
C LEU A 247 19.23 -6.77 -1.82
N GLY A 248 18.61 -6.76 -0.65
CA GLY A 248 19.16 -6.14 0.56
C GLY A 248 20.26 -7.00 1.19
N ALA A 249 21.07 -6.38 2.03
CA ALA A 249 22.11 -7.06 2.79
C ALA A 249 21.57 -8.33 3.46
N LYS A 250 22.37 -9.40 3.47
CA LYS A 250 22.04 -10.73 3.99
C LYS A 250 20.96 -11.48 3.22
N GLN A 251 20.47 -10.98 2.07
CA GLN A 251 19.60 -11.76 1.18
C GLN A 251 20.46 -12.73 0.39
N LYS A 252 20.81 -13.88 0.99
CA LYS A 252 21.77 -14.84 0.41
C LYS A 252 21.16 -15.83 -0.58
N TRP A 253 19.83 -15.87 -0.69
CA TRP A 253 19.12 -16.95 -1.39
C TRP A 253 18.76 -16.56 -2.81
N ASN A 254 18.91 -17.50 -3.74
CA ASN A 254 18.46 -17.29 -5.11
C ASN A 254 16.95 -17.06 -5.15
N LEU A 255 16.51 -16.15 -6.01
CA LEU A 255 15.09 -15.82 -6.20
C LEU A 255 14.71 -16.00 -7.66
N LYS A 256 13.66 -16.78 -7.92
CA LYS A 256 13.08 -16.93 -9.27
C LYS A 256 12.14 -15.76 -9.55
N ILE A 257 12.52 -14.88 -10.48
CA ILE A 257 11.82 -13.64 -10.85
C ILE A 257 11.65 -13.57 -12.39
N SER A 258 11.34 -14.72 -12.99
CA SER A 258 11.15 -14.89 -14.43
C SER A 258 9.80 -14.36 -14.93
N GLY A 259 9.69 -14.11 -16.23
CA GLY A 259 8.43 -13.72 -16.89
C GLY A 259 8.04 -12.25 -16.67
N ASN A 260 8.97 -11.42 -16.19
CA ASN A 260 8.81 -9.97 -16.12
C ASN A 260 9.45 -9.32 -17.35
N TRP A 261 8.93 -8.16 -17.75
CA TRP A 261 9.54 -7.30 -18.75
C TRP A 261 10.37 -6.22 -18.08
N TRP A 262 11.60 -6.02 -18.57
CA TRP A 262 12.62 -5.21 -17.89
C TRP A 262 13.00 -3.91 -18.63
N GLY A 263 12.15 -3.47 -19.58
CA GLY A 263 12.38 -2.24 -20.36
C GLY A 263 13.08 -2.44 -21.70
N GLY A 264 13.39 -3.68 -22.07
CA GLY A 264 14.06 -4.05 -23.32
C GLY A 264 14.38 -5.56 -23.33
N ASP A 265 15.17 -5.99 -24.30
CA ASP A 265 15.63 -7.38 -24.48
C ASP A 265 17.16 -7.55 -24.33
N GLU A 266 17.93 -6.44 -24.30
CA GLU A 266 19.37 -6.49 -24.10
C GLU A 266 19.75 -6.89 -22.67
N LEU A 267 20.17 -8.15 -22.49
CA LEU A 267 20.48 -8.73 -21.18
C LEU A 267 21.52 -7.93 -20.37
N LYS A 268 22.49 -7.31 -21.04
CA LYS A 268 23.52 -6.47 -20.38
C LYS A 268 22.89 -5.26 -19.69
N ILE A 269 21.98 -4.56 -20.37
CA ILE A 269 21.23 -3.42 -19.83
C ILE A 269 20.32 -3.89 -18.70
N ILE A 270 19.60 -5.00 -18.91
CA ILE A 270 18.71 -5.57 -17.88
C ILE A 270 19.48 -5.91 -16.60
N ARG A 271 20.64 -6.57 -16.74
CA ARG A 271 21.50 -6.94 -15.60
C ARG A 271 22.11 -5.73 -14.90
N ALA A 272 22.45 -4.67 -15.63
CA ALA A 272 22.90 -3.43 -15.01
C ALA A 272 21.82 -2.84 -14.07
N GLY A 273 20.53 -2.99 -14.38
CA GLY A 273 19.42 -2.56 -13.52
C GLY A 273 19.10 -3.49 -12.34
N ILE A 274 19.94 -4.50 -12.04
CA ILE A 274 19.71 -5.45 -10.94
C ILE A 274 20.91 -5.43 -9.98
N PHE A 275 20.62 -5.33 -8.68
CA PHE A 275 21.60 -5.49 -7.60
C PHE A 275 21.39 -6.83 -6.90
N ASP A 276 22.22 -7.81 -7.28
CA ASP A 276 22.22 -9.18 -6.76
C ASP A 276 23.66 -9.72 -6.61
N HIS A 277 23.84 -11.04 -6.54
CA HIS A 277 25.13 -11.72 -6.48
C HIS A 277 26.20 -11.22 -7.47
N GLN A 278 25.81 -10.75 -8.67
CA GLN A 278 26.77 -10.25 -9.66
C GLN A 278 27.50 -8.98 -9.20
N ARG A 279 26.87 -8.20 -8.31
CA ARG A 279 27.42 -6.97 -7.75
C ARG A 279 27.98 -7.16 -6.35
N ASP A 280 27.36 -8.04 -5.57
CA ASP A 280 27.77 -8.37 -4.21
C ASP A 280 27.74 -9.90 -4.01
N PRO A 281 28.91 -10.56 -3.97
CA PRO A 281 29.01 -12.02 -3.83
C PRO A 281 28.34 -12.61 -2.59
N ASP A 282 28.07 -11.80 -1.55
CA ASP A 282 27.36 -12.25 -0.35
C ASP A 282 25.84 -12.38 -0.53
N LEU A 283 25.31 -11.89 -1.66
CA LEU A 283 23.88 -11.95 -2.00
C LEU A 283 23.54 -13.16 -2.87
N GLY A 284 22.25 -13.49 -2.90
CA GLY A 284 21.68 -14.49 -3.81
C GLY A 284 21.55 -13.98 -5.24
N LYS A 285 21.30 -14.88 -6.19
CA LYS A 285 21.09 -14.56 -7.61
C LYS A 285 19.62 -14.27 -7.90
N ALA A 286 19.35 -13.21 -8.66
CA ALA A 286 18.05 -13.03 -9.31
C ALA A 286 18.01 -13.86 -10.60
N LEU A 287 17.20 -14.92 -10.59
CA LEU A 287 16.97 -15.79 -11.75
C LEU A 287 15.82 -15.23 -12.57
N ILE A 288 16.15 -14.38 -13.53
CA ILE A 288 15.20 -13.60 -14.33
C ILE A 288 14.74 -14.27 -15.63
N THR A 289 15.33 -15.40 -16.00
CA THR A 289 15.01 -16.12 -17.24
C THR A 289 13.93 -17.20 -17.03
N PRO A 290 13.01 -17.40 -17.99
CA PRO A 290 12.86 -16.64 -19.24
C PRO A 290 12.38 -15.20 -18.99
N LEU A 291 12.85 -14.26 -19.81
CA LEU A 291 12.38 -12.87 -19.82
C LEU A 291 11.05 -12.78 -20.59
N ALA A 292 10.21 -11.80 -20.28
CA ALA A 292 9.13 -11.45 -21.18
C ALA A 292 9.69 -10.68 -22.39
N ALA A 293 9.36 -11.12 -23.61
CA ALA A 293 9.90 -10.56 -24.85
C ALA A 293 9.41 -9.14 -25.16
N ALA A 294 8.26 -8.75 -24.61
CA ALA A 294 7.68 -7.43 -24.77
C ALA A 294 6.99 -6.99 -23.47
N LYS A 295 6.64 -5.70 -23.42
CA LYS A 295 5.84 -5.12 -22.36
C LYS A 295 4.58 -5.94 -22.12
N ILE A 296 4.31 -6.30 -20.86
CA ILE A 296 3.13 -7.05 -20.45
C ILE A 296 1.90 -6.18 -20.66
N ILE A 297 1.09 -6.54 -21.66
CA ILE A 297 -0.17 -5.88 -21.98
C ILE A 297 -1.18 -6.16 -20.86
N GLY A 298 -1.88 -5.11 -20.44
CA GLY A 298 -2.86 -5.19 -19.34
C GLY A 298 -2.27 -5.04 -17.94
N ALA A 299 -0.94 -5.02 -17.78
CA ALA A 299 -0.31 -4.65 -16.51
C ALA A 299 -0.49 -3.16 -16.20
N GLY A 300 -0.51 -2.82 -14.91
CA GLY A 300 -0.91 -1.50 -14.41
C GLY A 300 -2.40 -1.42 -14.09
N ILE A 301 -2.87 -0.21 -13.80
CA ILE A 301 -4.25 0.03 -13.34
C ILE A 301 -5.23 -0.27 -14.47
N LYS A 302 -6.25 -1.10 -14.19
CA LYS A 302 -7.30 -1.40 -15.17
C LYS A 302 -8.21 -0.18 -15.37
N LYS A 303 -8.25 0.34 -16.60
CA LYS A 303 -9.09 1.48 -16.99
C LYS A 303 -10.60 1.17 -16.98
N TYR A 304 -10.97 -0.11 -17.15
CA TYR A 304 -12.34 -0.58 -17.08
C TYR A 304 -12.41 -1.75 -16.11
N ALA A 305 -13.14 -1.59 -15.01
CA ALA A 305 -13.58 -2.72 -14.21
C ALA A 305 -14.94 -3.18 -14.77
N PRO A 306 -15.16 -4.49 -15.02
CA PRO A 306 -16.50 -4.97 -15.26
C PRO A 306 -17.41 -4.57 -14.08
N PRO A 307 -18.71 -4.31 -14.31
CA PRO A 307 -19.67 -4.12 -13.24
C PRO A 307 -19.53 -5.29 -12.26
N ARG A 308 -19.36 -4.99 -10.96
CA ARG A 308 -19.36 -6.06 -9.96
C ARG A 308 -20.77 -6.64 -9.89
N PRO A 309 -20.92 -7.98 -9.79
CA PRO A 309 -22.20 -8.58 -9.44
C PRO A 309 -22.67 -8.09 -8.06
#